data_AF-A0A7C5LV22-F1
#
_entry.id   AF-A0A7C5LV22-F1
#
_cell.length_a   1.000
_cell.length_b   1.000
_cell.length_c   1.000
_cell.angle_alpha   90.00
_cell.angle_beta   90.00
_cell.angle_gamma   90.00
#
_symmetry.space_group_name_H-M   'P 1'
#
loop_
_entity.id
_entity.type
_entity.pdbx_description
1 polymer ?
#
loop_
_entity_poly.entity_id
_entity_poly.type
_entity_poly.pdbx_seq_one_letter_code
_entity_poly.pdbx_strand_id
1 'polypeptide(L)'
;LHFLAFGPDPMKNKGMEGLDEYQTDRVARAVERAEAHLSAMQDAIRQSGDRILVERAEGFAATARDMFRTIEDDPRDLTAARKFLGVYLKGAREATEKFVALHGRSRDPAARQRARDDYLALLDDLEGSFAAKTQAFLLDDKTDLDVEIEVLRERLAREGVALERILNADE
;
A
#
# COMPACT_ATOMS: atom_id res chain seq x y z
N LEU A 1 64.50 -13.77 18.98
CA LEU A 1 64.26 -13.31 17.60
C LEU A 1 62.78 -13.44 17.28
N HIS A 2 62.16 -12.36 16.80
CA HIS A 2 60.79 -12.32 16.29
C HIS A 2 60.67 -13.11 14.97
N PHE A 3 59.49 -13.67 14.67
CA PHE A 3 58.75 -13.36 13.42
C PHE A 3 57.30 -13.83 13.52
N LEU A 4 56.44 -12.96 13.02
CA LEU A 4 54.99 -12.98 12.97
C LEU A 4 54.47 -14.02 11.97
N ALA A 5 53.34 -14.64 12.26
CA ALA A 5 52.35 -15.00 11.24
C ALA A 5 50.97 -15.04 11.88
N PHE A 6 50.22 -13.94 11.72
CA PHE A 6 48.78 -13.94 11.86
C PHE A 6 48.20 -15.00 10.90
N GLY A 7 47.39 -15.91 11.44
CA GLY A 7 46.57 -16.80 10.62
C GLY A 7 45.52 -16.00 9.84
N PRO A 8 45.04 -16.51 8.69
CA PRO A 8 44.11 -15.81 7.82
C PRO A 8 42.77 -15.54 8.52
N ASP A 9 42.53 -14.23 8.70
CA ASP A 9 41.28 -13.48 8.63
C ASP A 9 39.94 -14.14 9.05
N PRO A 10 39.32 -13.74 10.19
CA PRO A 10 38.02 -14.21 10.66
C PRO A 10 36.84 -13.46 10.02
N MET A 11 36.87 -13.23 8.70
CA MET A 11 35.89 -12.40 7.99
C MET A 11 35.07 -13.18 6.95
N LYS A 12 34.59 -14.38 7.30
CA LYS A 12 33.43 -14.94 6.62
C LYS A 12 32.60 -15.79 7.59
N ASN A 13 31.41 -15.27 7.87
CA ASN A 13 30.26 -15.95 8.45
C ASN A 13 30.23 -16.08 9.98
N LYS A 14 30.25 -14.94 10.68
CA LYS A 14 29.60 -14.80 11.98
C LYS A 14 28.58 -13.66 11.90
N GLY A 15 27.29 -13.99 11.79
CA GLY A 15 26.22 -13.00 12.07
C GLY A 15 24.90 -13.08 11.28
N MET A 16 24.69 -14.01 10.35
CA MET A 16 23.55 -13.92 9.42
C MET A 16 22.31 -14.77 9.75
N GLU A 17 22.43 -15.94 10.38
CA GLU A 17 21.26 -16.82 10.59
C GLU A 17 20.16 -16.21 11.48
N GLY A 18 20.52 -15.40 12.48
CA GLY A 18 19.53 -14.76 13.35
C GLY A 18 18.91 -13.48 12.78
N LEU A 19 19.62 -12.73 11.94
CA LEU A 19 19.14 -11.44 11.42
C LEU A 19 18.07 -11.61 10.34
N ASP A 20 18.21 -12.63 9.48
CA ASP A 20 17.26 -12.93 8.41
C ASP A 20 15.89 -13.36 8.99
N GLU A 21 15.89 -14.16 10.07
CA GLU A 21 14.64 -14.67 10.67
C GLU A 21 13.79 -13.55 11.31
N TYR A 22 14.40 -12.58 11.99
CA TYR A 22 13.70 -11.39 12.53
C TYR A 22 13.17 -10.46 11.43
N GLN A 23 13.87 -10.44 10.29
CA GLN A 23 13.48 -9.64 9.14
C GLN A 23 12.25 -10.26 8.46
N THR A 24 12.26 -11.55 8.18
CA THR A 24 11.14 -12.30 7.61
C THR A 24 9.87 -12.20 8.48
N ASP A 25 9.98 -12.37 9.80
CA ASP A 25 8.83 -12.27 10.73
C ASP A 25 8.17 -10.87 10.73
N ARG A 26 8.95 -9.81 10.52
CA ARG A 26 8.39 -8.44 10.43
C ARG A 26 7.62 -8.18 9.15
N VAL A 27 7.96 -8.88 8.08
CA VAL A 27 7.36 -8.72 6.75
C VAL A 27 6.06 -9.47 6.68
N ALA A 28 6.05 -10.71 7.16
CA ALA A 28 4.83 -11.47 7.35
C ALA A 28 3.79 -10.63 8.11
N ARG A 29 4.19 -10.00 9.23
CA ARG A 29 3.30 -9.07 9.98
C ARG A 29 2.93 -7.77 9.24
N ALA A 30 3.73 -7.34 8.27
CA ALA A 30 3.39 -6.18 7.43
C ALA A 30 2.36 -6.56 6.37
N VAL A 31 2.56 -7.71 5.72
CA VAL A 31 1.64 -8.30 4.73
C VAL A 31 0.31 -8.64 5.38
N GLU A 32 0.30 -9.29 6.55
CA GLU A 32 -0.93 -9.59 7.29
C GLU A 32 -1.77 -8.32 7.56
N ARG A 33 -1.12 -7.24 8.00
CA ARG A 33 -1.81 -5.95 8.21
C ARG A 33 -2.28 -5.31 6.90
N ALA A 34 -1.50 -5.45 5.83
CA ALA A 34 -1.84 -5.00 4.50
C ALA A 34 -3.10 -5.73 3.98
N GLU A 35 -3.14 -7.05 4.13
CA GLU A 35 -4.31 -7.87 3.79
C GLU A 35 -5.54 -7.48 4.61
N ALA A 36 -5.38 -7.24 5.91
CA ALA A 36 -6.48 -6.79 6.76
C ALA A 36 -7.06 -5.44 6.29
N HIS A 37 -6.20 -4.48 5.91
CA HIS A 37 -6.64 -3.22 5.33
C HIS A 37 -7.37 -3.42 3.99
N LEU A 38 -6.83 -4.29 3.14
CA LEU A 38 -7.42 -4.59 1.83
C LEU A 38 -8.79 -5.26 1.96
N SER A 39 -8.93 -6.22 2.87
CA SER A 39 -10.23 -6.86 3.17
C SER A 39 -11.24 -5.85 3.68
N ALA A 40 -10.86 -5.00 4.64
CA ALA A 40 -11.74 -3.96 5.16
C ALA A 40 -12.19 -2.97 4.07
N MET A 41 -11.29 -2.64 3.13
CA MET A 41 -11.62 -1.81 1.97
C MET A 41 -12.66 -2.49 1.08
N GLN A 42 -12.49 -3.78 0.77
CA GLN A 42 -13.45 -4.55 -0.03
C GLN A 42 -14.81 -4.69 0.67
N ASP A 43 -14.83 -4.89 1.98
CA ASP A 43 -16.07 -4.98 2.76
C ASP A 43 -16.80 -3.63 2.84
N ALA A 44 -16.07 -2.53 2.95
CA ALA A 44 -16.63 -1.18 2.92
C ALA A 44 -17.26 -0.89 1.54
N ILE A 45 -16.53 -1.12 0.44
CA ILE A 45 -17.02 -0.73 -0.89
C ILE A 45 -18.26 -1.52 -1.31
N ARG A 46 -18.42 -2.78 -0.86
CA ARG A 46 -19.64 -3.58 -1.08
C ARG A 46 -20.88 -2.91 -0.52
N GLN A 47 -20.77 -2.11 0.54
CA GLN A 47 -21.89 -1.38 1.14
C GLN A 47 -22.37 -0.22 0.26
N SER A 48 -21.55 0.25 -0.69
CA SER A 48 -21.98 1.27 -1.65
C SER A 48 -23.06 0.78 -2.62
N GLY A 49 -23.14 -0.54 -2.84
CA GLY A 49 -24.05 -1.13 -3.83
C GLY A 49 -23.67 -0.87 -5.30
N ASP A 50 -22.58 -0.15 -5.57
CA ASP A 50 -22.10 0.10 -6.93
C ASP A 50 -21.23 -1.08 -7.41
N ARG A 51 -21.81 -1.88 -8.30
CA ARG A 51 -21.15 -3.06 -8.84
C ARG A 51 -19.83 -2.74 -9.56
N ILE A 52 -19.75 -1.62 -10.27
CA ILE A 52 -18.52 -1.25 -11.01
C ILE A 52 -17.41 -0.93 -10.02
N LEU A 53 -17.72 -0.20 -8.94
CA LEU A 53 -16.72 0.11 -7.91
C LEU A 53 -16.23 -1.15 -7.19
N VAL A 54 -17.14 -2.10 -6.92
CA VAL A 54 -16.77 -3.39 -6.34
C VAL A 54 -15.82 -4.15 -7.27
N GLU A 55 -16.15 -4.27 -8.56
CA GLU A 55 -15.30 -4.95 -9.54
C GLU A 55 -13.92 -4.27 -9.67
N ARG A 56 -13.85 -2.94 -9.67
CA ARG A 56 -12.57 -2.20 -9.69
C ARG A 56 -11.76 -2.40 -8.42
N ALA A 57 -12.39 -2.38 -7.25
CA ALA A 57 -11.72 -2.65 -5.98
C ALA A 57 -11.19 -4.09 -5.88
N GLU A 58 -11.89 -5.05 -6.49
CA GLU A 58 -11.41 -6.44 -6.61
C GLU A 58 -10.19 -6.54 -7.55
N GLY A 59 -10.18 -5.81 -8.66
CA GLY A 59 -9.02 -5.68 -9.55
C GLY A 59 -7.79 -5.14 -8.82
N PHE A 60 -7.94 -4.01 -8.12
CA PHE A 60 -6.88 -3.47 -7.28
C PHE A 60 -6.41 -4.47 -6.21
N ALA A 61 -7.33 -5.20 -5.57
CA ALA A 61 -6.97 -6.20 -4.57
C ALA A 61 -6.15 -7.35 -5.15
N ALA A 62 -6.41 -7.77 -6.39
CA ALA A 62 -5.57 -8.75 -7.08
C ALA A 62 -4.14 -8.22 -7.28
N THR A 63 -4.00 -6.99 -7.80
CA THR A 63 -2.70 -6.32 -8.00
C THR A 63 -1.93 -6.18 -6.68
N ALA A 64 -2.60 -5.81 -5.60
CA ALA A 64 -1.98 -5.72 -4.28
C ALA A 64 -1.50 -7.09 -3.77
N ARG A 65 -2.28 -8.17 -3.97
CA ARG A 65 -1.88 -9.53 -3.58
C ARG A 65 -0.74 -10.10 -4.43
N ASP A 66 -0.60 -9.67 -5.69
CA ASP A 66 0.59 -10.00 -6.49
C ASP A 66 1.85 -9.36 -5.88
N MET A 67 1.75 -8.11 -5.45
CA MET A 67 2.83 -7.41 -4.75
C MET A 67 3.19 -8.08 -3.42
N PHE A 68 2.20 -8.50 -2.63
CA PHE A 68 2.45 -9.17 -1.34
C PHE A 68 3.27 -10.45 -1.55
N ARG A 69 2.87 -11.29 -2.51
CA ARG A 69 3.63 -12.49 -2.87
C ARG A 69 5.05 -12.18 -3.31
N THR A 70 5.23 -11.13 -4.11
CA THR A 70 6.57 -10.69 -4.56
C THR A 70 7.47 -10.31 -3.39
N ILE A 71 6.91 -9.61 -2.39
CA ILE A 71 7.63 -9.21 -1.17
C ILE A 71 7.94 -10.41 -0.26
N GLU A 72 7.02 -11.38 -0.18
CA GLU A 72 7.21 -12.62 0.58
C GLU A 72 8.27 -13.52 -0.05
N ASP A 73 8.28 -13.62 -1.38
CA ASP A 73 9.23 -14.43 -2.16
C ASP A 73 10.64 -13.81 -2.15
N ASP A 74 10.75 -12.48 -2.13
CA ASP A 74 12.02 -11.76 -2.12
C ASP A 74 12.08 -10.64 -1.06
N PRO A 75 12.57 -10.92 0.16
CA PRO A 75 12.61 -9.97 1.25
C PRO A 75 13.77 -8.96 1.17
N ARG A 76 14.37 -8.70 -0.01
CA ARG A 76 15.61 -7.89 -0.09
C ARG A 76 15.45 -6.38 0.21
N ASP A 77 14.24 -5.86 0.42
CA ASP A 77 14.03 -4.50 0.98
C ASP A 77 12.74 -4.30 1.81
N LEU A 78 12.81 -4.77 3.05
CA LEU A 78 11.65 -4.88 3.95
C LEU A 78 11.20 -3.58 4.58
N THR A 79 12.12 -2.64 4.74
CA THR A 79 11.79 -1.36 5.39
C THR A 79 10.91 -0.54 4.48
N ALA A 80 11.32 -0.49 3.22
CA ALA A 80 10.70 0.27 2.14
C ALA A 80 9.32 -0.33 1.81
N ALA A 81 9.26 -1.64 1.53
CA ALA A 81 8.04 -2.38 1.28
C ALA A 81 7.01 -2.24 2.42
N ARG A 82 7.43 -2.41 3.68
CA ARG A 82 6.54 -2.26 4.85
C ARG A 82 5.94 -0.86 4.95
N LYS A 83 6.74 0.19 4.73
CA LYS A 83 6.26 1.58 4.79
C LYS A 83 5.24 1.82 3.69
N PHE A 84 5.53 1.37 2.47
CA PHE A 84 4.61 1.45 1.33
C PHE A 84 3.28 0.76 1.63
N LEU A 85 3.31 -0.54 1.98
CA LEU A 85 2.11 -1.33 2.29
C LEU A 85 1.26 -0.70 3.40
N GLY A 86 1.90 -0.30 4.50
CA GLY A 86 1.21 0.24 5.67
C GLY A 86 0.56 1.61 5.41
N VAL A 87 1.23 2.51 4.68
CA VAL A 87 0.70 3.85 4.39
C VAL A 87 -0.38 3.78 3.32
N TYR A 88 -0.13 3.05 2.23
CA TYR A 88 -1.02 3.01 1.07
C TYR A 88 -2.34 2.35 1.40
N LEU A 89 -2.33 1.16 2.01
CA LEU A 89 -3.55 0.39 2.24
C LEU A 89 -4.38 0.96 3.40
N LYS A 90 -3.73 1.53 4.41
CA LYS A 90 -4.44 2.31 5.44
C LYS A 90 -5.13 3.52 4.82
N GLY A 91 -4.44 4.29 3.99
CA GLY A 91 -5.01 5.46 3.32
C GLY A 91 -6.13 5.10 2.33
N ALA A 92 -5.95 4.03 1.55
CA ALA A 92 -6.98 3.52 0.64
C ALA A 92 -8.24 3.06 1.38
N ARG A 93 -8.08 2.36 2.51
CA ARG A 93 -9.19 1.98 3.40
C ARG A 93 -9.92 3.22 3.93
N GLU A 94 -9.19 4.19 4.49
CA GLU A 94 -9.78 5.42 5.05
C GLU A 94 -10.53 6.23 3.97
N ALA A 95 -9.98 6.33 2.76
CA ALA A 95 -10.64 6.99 1.64
C ALA A 95 -11.92 6.24 1.20
N THR A 96 -11.88 4.91 1.19
CA THR A 96 -13.06 4.08 0.87
C THR A 96 -14.17 4.24 1.91
N GLU A 97 -13.84 4.22 3.19
CA GLU A 97 -14.81 4.45 4.28
C GLU A 97 -15.49 5.82 4.13
N LYS A 98 -14.71 6.87 3.79
CA LYS A 98 -15.24 8.21 3.52
C LYS A 98 -16.14 8.24 2.30
N PHE A 99 -15.72 7.61 1.20
CA PHE A 99 -16.51 7.51 -0.02
C PHE A 99 -17.87 6.84 0.26
N VAL A 100 -17.88 5.67 0.92
CA VAL A 100 -19.10 4.93 1.23
C VAL A 100 -20.03 5.76 2.12
N ALA A 101 -19.48 6.44 3.12
CA ALA A 101 -20.25 7.34 3.98
C ALA A 101 -20.89 8.50 3.20
N LEU A 102 -20.17 9.10 2.25
CA LEU A 102 -20.67 10.17 1.40
C LEU A 102 -21.73 9.66 0.41
N HIS A 103 -21.44 8.55 -0.26
CA HIS A 103 -22.33 7.95 -1.26
C HIS A 103 -23.68 7.54 -0.66
N GLY A 104 -23.68 7.02 0.58
CA GLY A 104 -24.90 6.62 1.29
C GLY A 104 -25.69 7.76 1.94
N ARG A 105 -25.06 8.92 2.23
CA ARG A 105 -25.71 10.05 2.92
C ARG A 105 -26.18 11.15 1.98
N SER A 106 -25.46 11.40 0.89
CA SER A 106 -25.74 12.55 0.04
C SER A 106 -27.04 12.36 -0.76
N ARG A 107 -27.92 13.37 -0.68
CA ARG A 107 -29.18 13.42 -1.43
C ARG A 107 -29.01 14.03 -2.82
N ASP A 108 -27.90 14.74 -3.06
CA ASP A 108 -27.60 15.35 -4.34
C ASP A 108 -27.02 14.32 -5.33
N PRO A 109 -27.69 14.08 -6.48
CA PRO A 109 -27.17 13.22 -7.53
C PRO A 109 -25.82 13.67 -8.09
N ALA A 110 -25.56 14.98 -8.17
CA ALA A 110 -24.31 15.50 -8.72
C ALA A 110 -23.13 15.24 -7.77
N ALA A 111 -23.31 15.49 -6.46
CA ALA A 111 -22.32 15.16 -5.44
C ALA A 111 -21.98 13.67 -5.41
N ARG A 112 -22.99 12.78 -5.48
CA ARG A 112 -22.77 11.32 -5.55
C ARG A 112 -21.99 10.89 -6.78
N GLN A 113 -22.31 11.47 -7.94
CA GLN A 113 -21.59 11.19 -9.18
C GLN A 113 -20.14 11.63 -9.08
N ARG A 114 -19.88 12.84 -8.56
CA ARG A 114 -18.53 13.35 -8.38
C ARG A 114 -17.70 12.48 -7.43
N ALA A 115 -18.26 12.13 -6.27
CA ALA A 115 -17.59 11.25 -5.32
C ALA A 115 -17.24 9.88 -5.92
N ARG A 116 -18.11 9.37 -6.79
CA ARG A 116 -17.87 8.12 -7.53
C ARG A 116 -16.72 8.26 -8.52
N ASP A 117 -16.68 9.36 -9.28
CA ASP A 117 -15.63 9.60 -10.27
C ASP A 117 -14.27 9.84 -9.60
N ASP A 118 -14.23 10.60 -8.51
CA ASP A 118 -13.02 10.82 -7.70
C ASP A 118 -12.52 9.46 -7.12
N TYR A 119 -13.43 8.63 -6.62
CA TYR A 119 -13.06 7.30 -6.10
C TYR A 119 -12.54 6.34 -7.19
N LEU A 120 -13.08 6.40 -8.41
CA LEU A 120 -12.56 5.64 -9.54
C LEU A 120 -11.13 6.06 -9.90
N ALA A 121 -10.88 7.37 -9.96
CA ALA A 121 -9.54 7.89 -10.22
C ALA A 121 -8.54 7.45 -9.14
N LEU A 122 -8.96 7.46 -7.87
CA LEU A 122 -8.18 6.93 -6.77
C LEU A 122 -7.83 5.44 -6.95
N LEU A 123 -8.79 4.61 -7.37
CA LEU A 123 -8.53 3.18 -7.62
C LEU A 123 -7.54 2.97 -8.77
N ASP A 124 -7.68 3.72 -9.87
CA ASP A 124 -6.76 3.66 -11.01
C ASP A 124 -5.33 4.04 -10.59
N ASP A 125 -5.21 5.08 -9.77
CA ASP A 125 -3.92 5.55 -9.24
C ASP A 125 -3.28 4.51 -8.31
N LEU A 126 -4.07 3.93 -7.41
CA LEU A 126 -3.61 2.88 -6.50
C LEU A 126 -3.14 1.65 -7.28
N GLU A 127 -3.92 1.20 -8.27
CA GLU A 127 -3.55 0.05 -9.11
C GLU A 127 -2.25 0.33 -9.89
N GLY A 128 -2.13 1.51 -10.50
CA GLY A 128 -0.93 1.93 -11.22
C GLY A 128 0.32 1.98 -10.33
N SER A 129 0.22 2.59 -9.14
CA SER A 129 1.34 2.66 -8.19
C SER A 129 1.76 1.30 -7.67
N PHE A 130 0.83 0.40 -7.34
CA PHE A 130 1.17 -0.95 -6.90
C PHE A 130 1.82 -1.78 -8.01
N ALA A 131 1.31 -1.68 -9.25
CA ALA A 131 1.90 -2.37 -10.39
C ALA A 131 3.32 -1.87 -10.69
N ALA A 132 3.52 -0.55 -10.72
CA ALA A 132 4.84 0.06 -10.93
C ALA A 132 5.81 -0.33 -9.81
N LYS A 133 5.37 -0.32 -8.55
CA LYS A 133 6.23 -0.70 -7.43
C LYS A 133 6.57 -2.18 -7.38
N THR A 134 5.64 -3.06 -7.74
CA THR A 134 5.93 -4.48 -7.87
C THR A 134 7.07 -4.71 -8.87
N GLN A 135 7.06 -4.00 -10.00
CA GLN A 135 8.17 -4.05 -10.98
C GLN A 135 9.48 -3.46 -10.43
N ALA A 136 9.41 -2.34 -9.70
CA ALA A 136 10.61 -1.73 -9.11
C ALA A 136 11.30 -2.66 -8.10
N PHE A 137 10.53 -3.39 -7.27
CA PHE A 137 11.08 -4.39 -6.35
C PHE A 137 11.83 -5.52 -7.09
N LEU A 138 11.36 -5.91 -8.27
CA LEU A 138 12.03 -6.92 -9.11
C LEU A 138 13.32 -6.42 -9.77
N LEU A 139 13.47 -5.10 -9.95
CA LEU A 139 14.58 -4.48 -10.67
C LEU A 139 15.70 -3.93 -9.75
N ASP A 140 15.57 -4.07 -8.43
CA ASP A 140 16.50 -3.54 -7.40
C ASP A 140 16.73 -2.02 -7.48
N ASP A 141 15.72 -1.26 -7.93
CA ASP A 141 15.79 0.21 -7.98
C ASP A 141 15.33 0.84 -6.67
N LYS A 142 16.29 1.39 -5.93
CA LYS A 142 16.17 1.81 -4.52
C LYS A 142 15.77 3.28 -4.36
N THR A 143 15.89 4.09 -5.41
CA THR A 143 15.86 5.57 -5.27
C THR A 143 14.45 6.16 -5.32
N ASP A 144 13.47 5.41 -5.82
CA ASP A 144 12.12 5.93 -6.11
C ASP A 144 11.09 5.72 -5.00
N LEU A 145 11.36 4.94 -3.94
CA LEU A 145 10.27 4.54 -3.03
C LEU A 145 9.85 5.65 -2.05
N ASP A 146 10.80 6.35 -1.44
CA ASP A 146 10.45 7.39 -0.46
C ASP A 146 9.75 8.59 -1.13
N VAL A 147 10.18 8.98 -2.33
CA VAL A 147 9.52 10.04 -3.11
C VAL A 147 8.10 9.64 -3.47
N GLU A 148 7.88 8.41 -3.95
CA GLU A 148 6.52 7.96 -4.26
C GLU A 148 5.62 7.83 -3.03
N ILE A 149 6.17 7.48 -1.87
CA ILE A 149 5.38 7.49 -0.62
C ILE A 149 4.91 8.91 -0.29
N GLU A 150 5.77 9.92 -0.42
CA GLU A 150 5.38 11.32 -0.16
C GLU A 150 4.38 11.85 -1.19
N VAL A 151 4.63 11.62 -2.49
CA VAL A 151 3.71 12.03 -3.57
C VAL A 151 2.34 11.41 -3.38
N LEU A 152 2.26 10.13 -3.02
CA LEU A 152 0.96 9.51 -2.81
C LEU A 152 0.30 9.99 -1.53
N ARG A 153 1.05 10.17 -0.44
CA ARG A 153 0.47 10.72 0.78
C ARG A 153 -0.17 12.08 0.52
N GLU A 154 0.46 12.90 -0.30
CA GLU A 154 -0.09 14.18 -0.74
C GLU A 154 -1.33 14.01 -1.63
N ARG A 155 -1.34 13.04 -2.57
CA ARG A 155 -2.51 12.75 -3.41
C ARG A 155 -3.70 12.23 -2.60
N LEU A 156 -3.49 11.24 -1.73
CA LEU A 156 -4.52 10.73 -0.81
C LEU A 156 -5.05 11.83 0.10
N ALA A 157 -4.19 12.73 0.56
CA ALA A 157 -4.63 13.88 1.33
C ALA A 157 -5.51 14.82 0.50
N ARG A 158 -5.14 15.09 -0.77
CA ARG A 158 -5.95 15.93 -1.68
C ARG A 158 -7.30 15.29 -2.00
N GLU A 159 -7.32 14.02 -2.38
CA GLU A 159 -8.53 13.22 -2.64
C GLU A 159 -9.42 13.14 -1.39
N GLY A 160 -8.82 12.83 -0.24
CA GLY A 160 -9.51 12.79 1.05
C GLY A 160 -10.11 14.13 1.46
N VAL A 161 -9.41 15.24 1.17
CA VAL A 161 -9.92 16.60 1.37
C VAL A 161 -11.02 16.94 0.35
N ALA A 162 -10.92 16.46 -0.89
CA ALA A 162 -11.97 16.65 -1.89
C ALA A 162 -13.28 15.98 -1.43
N LEU A 163 -13.20 14.73 -0.97
CA LEU A 163 -14.33 14.01 -0.38
C LEU A 163 -14.90 14.73 0.87
N GLU A 164 -14.03 15.28 1.72
CA GLU A 164 -14.44 16.04 2.92
C GLU A 164 -15.13 17.37 2.59
N ARG A 165 -14.68 18.06 1.54
CA ARG A 165 -15.34 19.28 1.06
C ARG A 165 -16.74 19.01 0.53
N ILE A 166 -16.95 17.86 -0.10
CA ILE A 166 -18.29 17.46 -0.55
C ILE A 166 -19.18 17.17 0.66
N LEU A 167 -18.68 16.47 1.69
CA LEU A 167 -19.43 16.21 2.92
C LEU A 167 -19.92 17.50 3.61
N ASN A 168 -19.09 18.54 3.67
CA ASN A 168 -19.43 19.80 4.34
C ASN A 168 -20.27 20.76 3.49
N ALA A 169 -20.44 20.49 2.19
CA ALA A 169 -21.24 21.33 1.30
C ALA A 169 -22.75 21.00 1.34
N ASP A 170 -23.11 19.83 1.91
CA ASP A 170 -24.48 19.32 2.03
C ASP A 170 -25.13 19.64 3.41
N GLU A 171 -24.43 20.30 4.34
CA GLU A 171 -24.95 20.82 5.63
C GLU A 171 -25.44 22.28 5.52
#